data_AF-A0A813ILZ3-F1
#
_entry.id   AF-A0A813ILZ3-F1
#
_cell.length_a   1.000
_cell.length_b   1.000
_cell.length_c   1.000
_cell.angle_alpha   90.00
_cell.angle_beta   90.00
_cell.angle_gamma   90.00
#
_symmetry.space_group_name_H-M   'P 1'
#
loop_
_entity.id
_entity.type
_entity.pdbx_description
1 polymer ?
#
loop_
_entity_poly.entity_id
_entity_poly.type
_entity_poly.pdbx_seq_one_letter_code
_entity_poly.pdbx_strand_id
1 'polypeptide(L)'
;MCSWRSGPGLLLDDGLSRATGAFGRPQRLARRVRQRALLLTTAALVVAVAVTVTWPAVQVSVRSFVALRGDRRASILRHRGAEMLRAAAGRDALEVEVVESSSAEFAMDYALPIGPSCPFRSSIMEGGALDNELAYVVSEATGQSGEFGMLATQVAAGIQPDPRRSKKVGMEMNQQGERLKGVLDKMETSTDFQAMEAYMTMELNARKVGAVSMRTVQALVTWQGQGLIAMADNQPMPPTPPGVDFAAVANAAPGTMGGNPKERMFCQPALPRTLPFSAMEFDAVESEESQLLQVEYRKLVKDHQQLVGLGESFGDFDAAGKEYYLDQFAGITTRWKELFVSAREAGVRPSAGFQAFSKEYLSRASLSPAAYFDLVQEVHSQIKQQVQASVQAGR
;
A
#
# COMPACT_ATOMS: atom_id res chain seq x y z
N MET A 1 -34.84 -32.19 42.14
CA MET A 1 -36.27 -31.79 42.17
C MET A 1 -36.53 -30.90 40.97
N CYS A 2 -37.46 -31.34 40.10
CA CYS A 2 -38.10 -30.66 38.95
C CYS A 2 -37.16 -30.04 37.89
N SER A 3 -36.81 -30.63 36.73
CA SER A 3 -37.51 -31.49 35.75
C SER A 3 -38.76 -30.84 35.14
N TRP A 4 -38.65 -30.36 33.89
CA TRP A 4 -39.71 -30.43 32.89
C TRP A 4 -39.14 -31.00 31.59
N ARG A 5 -39.89 -31.95 31.03
CA ARG A 5 -39.51 -32.94 30.03
C ARG A 5 -40.69 -33.06 29.07
N SER A 6 -40.39 -33.38 27.80
CA SER A 6 -41.29 -33.99 26.81
C SER A 6 -42.36 -33.05 26.21
N GLY A 7 -42.68 -33.09 24.92
CA GLY A 7 -42.51 -34.16 23.94
C GLY A 7 -43.31 -33.85 22.65
N PRO A 8 -43.47 -34.83 21.73
CA PRO A 8 -43.27 -34.63 20.28
C PRO A 8 -44.47 -35.05 19.38
N GLY A 9 -44.27 -34.94 18.05
CA GLY A 9 -45.09 -35.56 16.99
C GLY A 9 -45.26 -34.60 15.80
N LEU A 10 -45.34 -34.97 14.52
CA LEU A 10 -45.37 -36.21 13.72
C LEU A 10 -45.04 -35.72 12.27
N LEU A 11 -44.17 -36.36 11.49
CA LEU A 11 -44.47 -37.42 10.50
C LEU A 11 -45.32 -36.95 9.29
N LEU A 12 -44.73 -36.92 8.08
CA LEU A 12 -45.10 -37.73 6.90
C LEU A 12 -44.36 -37.30 5.61
N ASP A 13 -43.52 -38.22 5.14
CA ASP A 13 -43.50 -38.89 3.83
C ASP A 13 -43.43 -38.18 2.45
N ASP A 14 -42.50 -38.78 1.68
CA ASP A 14 -42.57 -39.26 0.30
C ASP A 14 -42.46 -38.30 -0.90
N GLY A 15 -41.60 -38.72 -1.85
CA GLY A 15 -41.69 -38.23 -3.22
C GLY A 15 -40.47 -38.44 -4.13
N LEU A 16 -40.11 -39.70 -4.37
CA LEU A 16 -39.28 -40.14 -5.52
C LEU A 16 -39.74 -39.54 -6.87
N SER A 17 -38.79 -39.13 -7.73
CA SER A 17 -38.62 -39.65 -9.11
C SER A 17 -37.60 -38.88 -9.96
N ARG A 18 -36.57 -39.60 -10.46
CA ARG A 18 -36.27 -39.93 -11.89
C ARG A 18 -36.73 -38.90 -12.95
N ALA A 19 -36.05 -38.62 -14.05
CA ALA A 19 -34.90 -39.21 -14.73
C ALA A 19 -34.56 -38.40 -16.01
N THR A 20 -33.39 -38.71 -16.60
CA THR A 20 -33.08 -38.77 -18.04
C THR A 20 -33.00 -37.50 -18.90
N GLY A 21 -31.88 -37.39 -19.62
CA GLY A 21 -31.72 -36.50 -20.77
C GLY A 21 -30.32 -36.55 -21.39
N ALA A 22 -30.01 -37.66 -22.08
CA ALA A 22 -28.83 -37.83 -22.93
C ALA A 22 -28.96 -37.08 -24.28
N PHE A 23 -27.91 -37.18 -25.12
CA PHE A 23 -27.69 -36.63 -26.49
C PHE A 23 -26.90 -35.31 -26.52
N GLY A 24 -25.80 -35.14 -27.27
CA GLY A 24 -25.07 -36.04 -28.15
C GLY A 24 -23.75 -35.39 -28.62
N ARG A 25 -22.70 -36.20 -28.75
CA ARG A 25 -21.59 -36.02 -29.72
C ARG A 25 -22.01 -36.76 -31.01
N PRO A 26 -21.35 -36.68 -32.20
CA PRO A 26 -19.93 -36.34 -32.44
C PRO A 26 -19.66 -35.55 -33.75
N GLN A 27 -18.43 -35.09 -33.98
CA GLN A 27 -17.50 -35.50 -35.07
C GLN A 27 -16.86 -34.22 -35.66
N ARG A 28 -15.68 -34.13 -36.27
CA ARG A 28 -14.46 -34.94 -36.46
C ARG A 28 -13.48 -34.05 -37.27
N LEU A 29 -12.17 -34.19 -37.03
CA LEU A 29 -11.03 -34.08 -37.98
C LEU A 29 -10.86 -32.82 -38.87
N ALA A 30 -9.69 -32.34 -39.29
CA ALA A 30 -8.26 -32.58 -39.07
C ALA A 30 -7.47 -31.70 -40.08
N ARG A 31 -6.12 -31.73 -39.98
CA ARG A 31 -5.05 -31.33 -40.95
C ARG A 31 -4.46 -29.93 -40.73
N ARG A 32 -3.14 -29.67 -40.80
CA ARG A 32 -1.88 -30.39 -41.14
C ARG A 32 -0.74 -29.51 -40.55
N VAL A 33 0.23 -30.00 -39.77
CA VAL A 33 1.59 -30.52 -40.09
C VAL A 33 2.47 -29.68 -41.05
N ARG A 34 3.68 -29.35 -40.52
CA ARG A 34 5.00 -28.97 -41.13
C ARG A 34 5.32 -27.46 -41.01
N GLN A 35 6.47 -27.03 -40.46
CA GLN A 35 7.84 -27.45 -40.76
C GLN A 35 8.83 -27.15 -39.60
N ARG A 36 9.88 -28.00 -39.48
CA ARG A 36 11.08 -27.85 -38.61
C ARG A 36 12.21 -27.12 -39.36
N ALA A 37 13.05 -26.38 -38.64
CA ALA A 37 14.54 -26.39 -38.63
C ALA A 37 15.05 -25.05 -38.01
N LEU A 38 15.61 -25.02 -36.79
CA LEU A 38 17.02 -25.28 -36.42
C LEU A 38 18.04 -24.44 -37.19
N LEU A 39 18.64 -23.42 -36.55
CA LEU A 39 20.10 -23.33 -36.29
C LEU A 39 20.56 -21.94 -35.75
N LEU A 40 21.52 -22.04 -34.84
CA LEU A 40 22.66 -21.15 -34.58
C LEU A 40 22.48 -19.89 -33.71
N THR A 41 23.01 -20.05 -32.49
CA THR A 41 23.71 -19.05 -31.68
C THR A 41 24.55 -18.08 -32.50
N THR A 42 24.21 -16.79 -32.39
CA THR A 42 25.16 -15.68 -32.49
C THR A 42 24.69 -14.59 -31.55
N ALA A 43 25.37 -14.44 -30.41
CA ALA A 43 25.29 -13.21 -29.63
C ALA A 43 25.95 -12.12 -30.47
N ALA A 44 25.15 -11.30 -31.16
CA ALA A 44 25.64 -10.15 -31.89
C ALA A 44 26.00 -9.04 -30.90
N LEU A 45 27.30 -8.80 -30.71
CA LEU A 45 27.80 -7.56 -30.14
C LEU A 45 27.57 -6.46 -31.19
N VAL A 46 26.50 -5.68 -31.05
CA VAL A 46 26.29 -4.51 -31.90
C VAL A 46 27.07 -3.34 -31.31
N VAL A 47 28.27 -3.09 -31.84
CA VAL A 47 29.02 -1.86 -31.57
C VAL A 47 28.56 -0.83 -32.59
N ALA A 48 27.69 0.09 -32.18
CA ALA A 48 27.35 1.25 -33.00
C ALA A 48 28.43 2.33 -32.80
N VAL A 49 29.17 2.64 -33.86
CA VAL A 49 30.12 3.76 -33.90
C VAL A 49 29.47 4.92 -34.62
N ALA A 50 29.10 5.97 -33.89
CA ALA A 50 28.66 7.23 -34.48
C ALA A 50 29.87 8.15 -34.67
N VAL A 51 30.16 8.53 -35.92
CA VAL A 51 31.18 9.51 -36.27
C VAL A 51 30.48 10.74 -36.85
N THR A 52 30.44 11.84 -36.10
CA THR A 52 30.05 13.14 -36.61
C THR A 52 31.30 13.96 -36.91
N VAL A 53 31.50 14.31 -38.19
CA VAL A 53 32.66 15.08 -38.66
C VAL A 53 32.27 16.55 -38.79
N THR A 54 32.88 17.40 -37.97
CA THR A 54 33.07 18.82 -38.29
C THR A 54 34.50 19.19 -37.89
N TRP A 55 35.20 19.92 -38.77
CA TRP A 55 36.58 20.40 -38.60
C TRP A 55 36.59 21.94 -38.66
N PRO A 56 37.59 22.63 -38.04
CA PRO A 56 38.86 22.07 -37.55
C PRO A 56 39.18 22.42 -36.07
N ALA A 57 39.28 21.39 -35.22
CA ALA A 57 40.24 21.25 -34.11
C ALA A 57 39.98 19.88 -33.44
N VAL A 58 40.97 18.98 -33.48
CA VAL A 58 40.78 17.56 -33.16
C VAL A 58 40.99 17.27 -31.67
N GLN A 59 39.98 16.66 -31.05
CA GLN A 59 40.16 15.71 -29.96
C GLN A 59 39.25 14.50 -30.24
N VAL A 60 39.85 13.31 -30.39
CA VAL A 60 39.11 12.07 -30.72
C VAL A 60 38.67 11.40 -29.42
N SER A 61 37.37 11.35 -29.18
CA SER A 61 36.77 10.55 -28.09
C SER A 61 36.09 9.31 -28.69
N VAL A 62 36.55 8.12 -28.28
CA VAL A 62 35.95 6.84 -28.68
C VAL A 62 34.85 6.50 -27.67
N ARG A 63 33.58 6.59 -28.10
CA ARG A 63 32.42 6.22 -27.27
C ARG A 63 32.01 4.78 -27.55
N SER A 64 32.01 3.93 -26.53
CA SER A 64 31.59 2.53 -26.61
C SER A 64 30.22 2.37 -25.94
N PHE A 65 29.22 1.90 -26.69
CA PHE A 65 27.91 1.57 -26.15
C PHE A 65 27.79 0.05 -25.96
N VAL A 66 27.38 -0.39 -24.77
CA VAL A 66 27.08 -1.79 -24.48
C VAL A 66 25.65 -1.89 -23.97
N ALA A 67 24.73 -2.34 -24.83
CA ALA A 67 23.37 -2.68 -24.45
C ALA A 67 23.29 -4.20 -24.22
N LEU A 68 23.11 -4.62 -22.95
CA LEU A 68 22.83 -6.02 -22.61
C LEU A 68 21.34 -6.17 -22.31
N ARG A 69 20.64 -6.94 -23.16
CA ARG A 69 19.21 -7.24 -23.00
C ARG A 69 19.06 -8.52 -22.18
N GLY A 70 18.35 -8.42 -21.05
CA GLY A 70 17.66 -9.50 -20.35
C GLY A 70 18.50 -10.70 -19.91
N ASP A 71 19.24 -10.58 -18.82
CA ASP A 71 19.65 -11.77 -18.05
C ASP A 71 19.76 -11.43 -16.55
N ARG A 72 19.21 -12.28 -15.68
CA ARG A 72 19.11 -12.08 -14.20
C ARG A 72 20.48 -12.07 -13.50
N ARG A 73 21.57 -12.39 -14.21
CA ARG A 73 22.96 -12.23 -13.73
C ARG A 73 23.53 -10.83 -13.91
N ALA A 74 22.81 -9.92 -14.56
CA ALA A 74 23.33 -8.62 -14.97
C ALA A 74 23.46 -7.58 -13.84
N SER A 75 22.91 -7.76 -12.64
CA SER A 75 23.08 -6.76 -11.56
C SER A 75 24.44 -6.87 -10.87
N ILE A 76 24.91 -8.09 -10.60
CA ILE A 76 26.23 -8.35 -10.00
C ILE A 76 27.35 -8.08 -11.02
N LEU A 77 27.12 -8.36 -12.30
CA LEU A 77 28.05 -8.02 -13.39
C LEU A 77 28.10 -6.51 -13.69
N ARG A 78 27.02 -5.75 -13.44
CA ARG A 78 27.02 -4.29 -13.56
C ARG A 78 27.96 -3.63 -12.55
N HIS A 79 27.97 -4.10 -11.30
CA HIS A 79 28.83 -3.53 -10.26
C HIS A 79 30.31 -3.90 -10.48
N ARG A 80 30.61 -5.17 -10.77
CA ARG A 80 31.99 -5.63 -11.05
C ARG A 80 32.54 -5.11 -12.39
N GLY A 81 31.69 -4.99 -13.41
CA GLY A 81 32.09 -4.44 -14.72
C GLY A 81 32.44 -2.95 -14.65
N ALA A 82 31.66 -2.17 -13.90
CA ALA A 82 31.95 -0.75 -13.68
C ALA A 82 33.24 -0.52 -12.87
N GLU A 83 33.52 -1.37 -11.88
CA GLU A 83 34.78 -1.30 -11.13
C GLU A 83 35.99 -1.76 -11.96
N MET A 84 35.86 -2.81 -12.76
CA MET A 84 36.92 -3.23 -13.69
C MET A 84 37.21 -2.16 -14.76
N LEU A 85 36.18 -1.50 -15.28
CA LEU A 85 36.34 -0.41 -16.25
C LEU A 85 36.98 0.85 -15.62
N ARG A 86 36.65 1.17 -14.36
CA ARG A 86 37.34 2.23 -13.59
C ARG A 86 38.78 1.88 -13.23
N ALA A 87 39.09 0.59 -13.03
CA ALA A 87 40.46 0.15 -12.77
C ALA A 87 41.32 0.12 -14.04
N ALA A 88 40.72 -0.12 -15.21
CA ALA A 88 41.39 -0.16 -16.50
C ALA A 88 41.58 1.23 -17.15
N ALA A 89 40.67 2.16 -16.90
CA ALA A 89 40.79 3.55 -17.33
C ALA A 89 41.59 4.34 -16.28
N GLY A 90 42.88 4.54 -16.51
CA GLY A 90 43.74 5.38 -15.67
C GLY A 90 43.11 6.75 -15.37
N ARG A 91 43.54 7.35 -14.26
CA ARG A 91 42.94 8.51 -13.53
C ARG A 91 42.59 9.78 -14.31
N ASP A 92 42.76 9.84 -15.62
CA ASP A 92 42.49 11.05 -16.39
C ASP A 92 41.15 10.94 -17.14
N ALA A 93 40.17 11.63 -16.56
CA ALA A 93 38.98 12.18 -17.21
C ALA A 93 38.11 11.21 -18.04
N LEU A 94 37.36 10.35 -17.36
CA LEU A 94 36.07 9.88 -17.88
C LEU A 94 34.96 10.54 -17.07
N GLU A 95 34.33 11.57 -17.64
CA GLU A 95 33.01 12.02 -17.19
C GLU A 95 32.03 10.86 -17.47
N VAL A 96 31.80 10.05 -16.45
CA VAL A 96 30.71 9.07 -16.46
C VAL A 96 29.44 9.89 -16.26
N GLU A 97 28.87 10.36 -17.37
CA GLU A 97 27.50 10.86 -17.39
C GLU A 97 26.62 9.67 -16.99
N VAL A 98 26.19 9.65 -15.72
CA VAL A 98 25.15 8.74 -15.26
C VAL A 98 23.91 9.18 -15.99
N VAL A 99 23.66 8.57 -17.16
CA VAL A 99 22.35 8.60 -17.78
C VAL A 99 21.43 7.99 -16.73
N GLU A 100 20.72 8.84 -15.98
CA GLU A 100 19.56 8.43 -15.22
C GLU A 100 18.72 7.66 -16.22
N SER A 101 18.72 6.34 -16.06
CA SER A 101 17.85 5.44 -16.80
C SER A 101 16.46 5.96 -16.47
N SER A 102 15.92 6.82 -17.34
CA SER A 102 14.58 7.35 -17.26
C SER A 102 13.72 6.15 -16.92
N SER A 103 13.24 6.13 -15.68
CA SER A 103 12.47 5.03 -15.12
C SER A 103 11.42 4.72 -16.16
N ALA A 104 11.58 3.63 -16.91
CA ALA A 104 10.58 3.20 -17.87
C ALA A 104 9.31 3.14 -17.05
N GLU A 105 8.45 4.12 -17.30
CA GLU A 105 7.48 4.59 -16.33
C GLU A 105 6.69 3.36 -15.90
N PHE A 106 6.68 3.10 -14.60
CA PHE A 106 6.00 1.94 -14.05
C PHE A 106 4.50 2.14 -14.20
N ALA A 107 4.01 2.00 -15.43
CA ALA A 107 2.66 2.24 -15.87
C ALA A 107 1.82 1.00 -15.54
N MET A 108 1.66 0.74 -14.24
CA MET A 108 0.63 -0.16 -13.76
C MET A 108 -0.64 0.66 -13.55
N ASP A 109 -1.79 0.07 -13.83
CA ASP A 109 -3.10 0.65 -13.51
C ASP A 109 -3.56 0.32 -12.09
N TYR A 110 -2.73 -0.43 -11.34
CA TYR A 110 -3.10 -1.03 -10.06
C TYR A 110 -2.02 -0.79 -8.99
N ALA A 111 -2.46 -0.65 -7.74
CA ALA A 111 -1.61 -0.70 -6.57
C ALA A 111 -0.96 -2.07 -6.48
N LEU A 112 0.35 -2.12 -6.29
CA LEU A 112 1.05 -3.38 -6.02
C LEU A 112 0.54 -3.98 -4.70
N PRO A 113 0.48 -5.31 -4.53
CA PRO A 113 -0.03 -5.97 -3.33
C PRO A 113 0.99 -5.96 -2.17
N ILE A 114 1.44 -4.78 -1.78
CA ILE A 114 2.42 -4.47 -0.71
C ILE A 114 1.83 -3.37 0.18
N GLY A 115 2.37 -3.10 1.37
CA GLY A 115 1.84 -2.00 2.18
C GLY A 115 0.37 -2.20 2.60
N PRO A 116 -0.43 -1.12 2.69
CA PRO A 116 -1.86 -1.20 3.01
C PRO A 116 -2.73 -2.02 2.05
N SER A 117 -2.28 -2.24 0.80
CA SER A 117 -2.94 -3.08 -0.20
C SER A 117 -2.51 -4.56 -0.14
N CYS A 118 -1.60 -4.93 0.76
CA CYS A 118 -1.18 -6.32 0.94
C CYS A 118 -2.42 -7.20 1.24
N PRO A 119 -2.61 -8.33 0.53
CA PRO A 119 -3.77 -9.21 0.73
C PRO A 119 -3.62 -10.11 1.97
N PHE A 120 -2.41 -10.20 2.54
CA PHE A 120 -2.13 -10.99 3.73
C PHE A 120 -2.13 -10.09 4.96
N ARG A 121 -2.64 -10.59 6.08
CA ARG A 121 -2.73 -9.86 7.33
C ARG A 121 -1.97 -10.59 8.42
N SER A 122 -1.25 -9.84 9.23
CA SER A 122 -0.78 -10.31 10.52
C SER A 122 -1.97 -10.59 11.44
N SER A 123 -1.79 -11.44 12.44
CA SER A 123 -2.81 -11.75 13.44
C SER A 123 -3.40 -10.49 14.11
N ILE A 124 -2.56 -9.49 14.39
CA ILE A 124 -2.95 -8.19 14.98
C ILE A 124 -3.87 -7.40 14.03
N MET A 125 -3.60 -7.44 12.72
CA MET A 125 -4.41 -6.76 11.72
C MET A 125 -5.63 -7.58 11.27
N GLU A 126 -5.53 -8.91 11.23
CA GLU A 126 -6.57 -9.85 10.77
C GLU A 126 -7.74 -9.94 11.73
N GLY A 127 -7.49 -9.85 13.04
CA GLY A 127 -8.55 -9.69 14.04
C GLY A 127 -9.42 -8.44 13.83
N GLY A 128 -9.03 -7.57 12.89
CA GLY A 128 -9.73 -6.35 12.54
C GLY A 128 -9.72 -5.34 13.69
N ALA A 129 -8.97 -5.60 14.76
CA ALA A 129 -9.03 -4.78 15.96
C ALA A 129 -8.57 -3.36 15.63
N LEU A 130 -7.36 -3.18 15.09
CA LEU A 130 -6.83 -1.83 14.86
C LEU A 130 -7.50 -1.11 13.68
N ASP A 131 -7.67 -1.77 12.54
CA ASP A 131 -8.29 -1.19 11.35
C ASP A 131 -9.75 -0.79 11.60
N ASN A 132 -10.55 -1.69 12.21
CA ASN A 132 -11.95 -1.39 12.51
C ASN A 132 -12.10 -0.44 13.70
N GLU A 133 -11.23 -0.51 14.73
CA GLU A 133 -11.24 0.44 15.86
C GLU A 133 -10.91 1.84 15.36
N LEU A 134 -9.90 2.00 14.48
CA LEU A 134 -9.59 3.28 13.85
C LEU A 134 -10.77 3.79 13.01
N ALA A 135 -11.32 2.93 12.15
CA ALA A 135 -12.48 3.28 11.31
C ALA A 135 -13.70 3.69 12.15
N TYR A 136 -13.96 2.95 13.22
CA TYR A 136 -15.05 3.22 14.14
C TYR A 136 -14.86 4.53 14.90
N VAL A 137 -13.70 4.73 15.53
CA VAL A 137 -13.41 5.92 16.34
C VAL A 137 -13.45 7.19 15.48
N VAL A 138 -12.88 7.14 14.28
CA VAL A 138 -12.93 8.29 13.37
C VAL A 138 -14.36 8.53 12.86
N SER A 139 -15.14 7.48 12.56
CA SER A 139 -16.56 7.61 12.21
C SER A 139 -17.37 8.24 13.36
N GLU A 140 -17.15 7.80 14.59
CA GLU A 140 -17.79 8.34 15.81
C GLU A 140 -17.41 9.81 16.03
N ALA A 141 -16.13 10.15 15.89
CA ALA A 141 -15.63 11.54 15.96
C ALA A 141 -16.27 12.43 14.88
N THR A 142 -16.41 11.94 13.64
CA THR A 142 -17.13 12.69 12.59
C THR A 142 -18.63 12.80 12.86
N GLY A 143 -19.25 11.85 13.56
CA GLY A 143 -20.65 11.95 13.98
C GLY A 143 -20.91 13.13 14.92
N GLN A 144 -19.96 13.39 15.83
CA GLN A 144 -20.04 14.50 16.79
C GLN A 144 -19.82 15.89 16.16
N SER A 145 -19.27 15.94 14.95
CA SER A 145 -19.02 17.20 14.23
C SER A 145 -20.30 18.00 13.98
N GLY A 146 -21.45 17.34 13.87
CA GLY A 146 -22.75 18.02 13.66
C GLY A 146 -23.17 18.85 14.87
N GLU A 147 -23.13 18.26 16.07
CA GLU A 147 -23.47 18.98 17.30
C GLU A 147 -22.47 20.10 17.60
N PHE A 148 -21.17 19.83 17.43
CA PHE A 148 -20.14 20.84 17.54
C PHE A 148 -20.37 22.00 16.56
N GLY A 149 -20.68 21.71 15.29
CA GLY A 149 -20.95 22.72 14.27
C GLY A 149 -22.16 23.60 14.61
N MET A 150 -23.21 23.03 15.20
CA MET A 150 -24.35 23.80 15.71
C MET A 150 -23.94 24.75 16.83
N LEU A 151 -23.17 24.27 17.81
CA LEU A 151 -22.68 25.10 18.92
C LEU A 151 -21.76 26.22 18.41
N ALA A 152 -20.83 25.90 17.50
CA ALA A 152 -19.95 26.88 16.87
C ALA A 152 -20.75 27.97 16.13
N THR A 153 -21.82 27.60 15.44
CA THR A 153 -22.71 28.54 14.74
C THR A 153 -23.44 29.47 15.72
N GLN A 154 -23.90 28.95 16.86
CA GLN A 154 -24.52 29.77 17.91
C GLN A 154 -23.55 30.80 18.47
N VAL A 155 -22.33 30.37 18.80
CA VAL A 155 -21.27 31.26 19.30
C VAL A 155 -20.94 32.34 18.26
N ALA A 156 -20.82 31.98 16.98
CA ALA A 156 -20.57 32.93 15.90
C ALA A 156 -21.71 33.94 15.72
N ALA A 157 -22.96 33.56 16.02
CA ALA A 157 -24.12 34.44 16.01
C ALA A 157 -24.25 35.30 17.30
N GLY A 158 -23.31 35.21 18.23
CA GLY A 158 -23.37 35.88 19.54
C GLY A 158 -24.39 35.28 20.50
N ILE A 159 -24.93 34.09 20.20
CA ILE A 159 -25.84 33.36 21.07
C ILE A 159 -24.99 32.51 22.01
N GLN A 160 -25.14 32.74 23.32
CA GLN A 160 -24.49 31.89 24.32
C GLN A 160 -25.14 30.50 24.30
N PRO A 161 -24.39 29.43 23.96
CA PRO A 161 -24.95 28.08 23.95
C PRO A 161 -25.30 27.63 25.38
N ASP A 162 -26.26 26.70 25.51
CA ASP A 162 -26.57 26.09 26.80
C ASP A 162 -25.31 25.46 27.41
N PRO A 163 -24.84 25.92 28.59
CA PRO A 163 -23.63 25.39 29.22
C PRO A 163 -23.68 23.88 29.45
N ARG A 164 -24.84 23.31 29.77
CA ARG A 164 -24.98 21.86 30.00
C ARG A 164 -24.74 21.08 28.70
N ARG A 165 -25.29 21.58 27.59
CA ARG A 165 -25.09 20.99 26.28
C ARG A 165 -23.65 21.11 25.82
N SER A 166 -23.04 22.30 25.92
CA SER A 166 -21.63 22.50 25.57
C SER A 166 -20.71 21.58 26.36
N LYS A 167 -20.95 21.45 27.68
CA LYS A 167 -20.16 20.57 28.54
C LYS A 167 -20.31 19.10 28.14
N LYS A 168 -21.53 18.64 27.81
CA LYS A 168 -21.79 17.28 27.34
C LYS A 168 -21.02 16.98 26.04
N VAL A 169 -21.18 17.83 25.02
CA VAL A 169 -20.48 17.67 23.73
C VAL A 169 -18.96 17.71 23.93
N GLY A 170 -18.48 18.63 24.76
CA GLY A 170 -17.05 18.72 25.07
C GLY A 170 -16.47 17.47 25.75
N MET A 171 -17.22 16.85 26.68
CA MET A 171 -16.84 15.59 27.31
C MET A 171 -16.82 14.42 26.31
N GLU A 172 -17.82 14.34 25.44
CA GLU A 172 -17.89 13.32 24.39
C GLU A 172 -16.72 13.46 23.38
N MET A 173 -16.42 14.69 22.94
CA MET A 173 -15.27 14.96 22.07
C MET A 173 -13.94 14.58 22.74
N ASN A 174 -13.74 14.93 24.02
CA ASN A 174 -12.55 14.51 24.75
C ASN A 174 -12.42 13.00 24.83
N GLN A 175 -13.53 12.29 25.08
CA GLN A 175 -13.52 10.83 25.09
C GLN A 175 -13.13 10.26 23.72
N GLN A 176 -13.62 10.84 22.62
CA GLN A 176 -13.21 10.42 21.28
C GLN A 176 -11.73 10.72 20.99
N GLY A 177 -11.24 11.88 21.42
CA GLY A 177 -9.83 12.25 21.31
C GLY A 177 -8.92 11.25 22.02
N GLU A 178 -9.28 10.83 23.24
CA GLU A 178 -8.51 9.82 23.99
C GLU A 178 -8.60 8.42 23.35
N ARG A 179 -9.76 8.01 22.82
CA ARG A 179 -9.88 6.75 22.07
C ARG A 179 -9.01 6.77 20.82
N LEU A 180 -9.06 7.85 20.04
CA LEU A 180 -8.28 8.00 18.81
C LEU A 180 -6.78 7.99 19.13
N LYS A 181 -6.37 8.71 20.17
CA LYS A 181 -5.00 8.70 20.68
C LYS A 181 -4.56 7.28 21.02
N GLY A 182 -5.37 6.53 21.77
CA GLY A 182 -5.06 5.16 22.14
C GLY A 182 -4.85 4.23 20.94
N VAL A 183 -5.66 4.36 19.88
CA VAL A 183 -5.48 3.59 18.65
C VAL A 183 -4.21 3.99 17.91
N LEU A 184 -3.96 5.30 17.75
CA LEU A 184 -2.76 5.79 17.07
C LEU A 184 -1.48 5.39 17.83
N ASP A 185 -1.49 5.47 19.16
CA ASP A 185 -0.39 5.03 20.01
C ASP A 185 -0.12 3.53 19.82
N LYS A 186 -1.16 2.69 19.85
CA LYS A 186 -1.03 1.24 19.60
C LYS A 186 -0.40 0.95 18.23
N MET A 187 -0.79 1.67 17.17
CA MET A 187 -0.25 1.45 15.83
C MET A 187 1.20 1.94 15.71
N GLU A 188 1.49 3.13 16.24
CA GLU A 188 2.83 3.74 16.19
C GLU A 188 3.87 2.92 16.96
N THR A 189 3.50 2.41 18.14
CA THR A 189 4.39 1.62 19.00
C THR A 189 4.19 0.12 18.83
N SER A 190 3.52 -0.31 17.77
CA SER A 190 3.23 -1.73 17.54
C SER A 190 4.52 -2.52 17.31
N THR A 191 4.59 -3.74 17.84
CA THR A 191 5.63 -4.70 17.45
C THR A 191 5.35 -5.33 16.09
N ASP A 192 4.12 -5.20 15.58
CA ASP A 192 3.72 -5.69 14.27
C ASP A 192 4.11 -4.71 13.16
N PHE A 193 4.85 -5.22 12.16
CA PHE A 193 5.31 -4.42 11.03
C PHE A 193 4.15 -3.81 10.22
N GLN A 194 3.08 -4.56 9.96
CA GLN A 194 1.97 -4.06 9.13
C GLN A 194 1.20 -2.91 9.82
N ALA A 195 1.00 -2.99 11.14
CA ALA A 195 0.37 -1.92 11.92
C ALA A 195 1.21 -0.63 11.90
N MET A 196 2.52 -0.76 12.13
CA MET A 196 3.46 0.37 12.08
C MET A 196 3.54 0.97 10.67
N GLU A 197 3.66 0.13 9.64
CA GLU A 197 3.68 0.54 8.24
C GLU A 197 2.38 1.27 7.84
N ALA A 198 1.22 0.79 8.29
CA ALA A 198 -0.06 1.43 8.04
C ALA A 198 -0.14 2.83 8.66
N TYR A 199 0.31 2.99 9.92
CA TYR A 199 0.38 4.29 10.59
C TYR A 199 1.30 5.25 9.84
N MET A 200 2.52 4.83 9.52
CA MET A 200 3.49 5.68 8.81
C MET A 200 3.02 6.04 7.41
N THR A 201 2.39 5.10 6.70
CA THR A 201 1.83 5.36 5.37
C THR A 201 0.73 6.41 5.43
N MET A 202 -0.16 6.33 6.42
CA MET A 202 -1.23 7.29 6.62
C MET A 202 -0.69 8.69 6.94
N GLU A 203 0.24 8.80 7.88
CA GLU A 203 0.84 10.09 8.27
C GLU A 203 1.66 10.71 7.13
N LEU A 204 2.44 9.91 6.40
CA LEU A 204 3.23 10.40 5.28
C LEU A 204 2.35 10.80 4.10
N ASN A 205 1.30 10.02 3.79
CA ASN A 205 0.36 10.39 2.74
C ASN A 205 -0.34 11.71 3.06
N ALA A 206 -0.81 11.88 4.30
CA ALA A 206 -1.44 13.12 4.74
C ALA A 206 -0.54 14.33 4.50
N ARG A 207 0.75 14.23 4.84
CA ARG A 207 1.74 15.29 4.57
C ARG A 207 1.91 15.57 3.07
N LYS A 208 2.02 14.53 2.23
CA LYS A 208 2.21 14.68 0.78
C LYS A 208 1.04 15.35 0.08
N VAL A 209 -0.19 15.07 0.52
CA VAL A 209 -1.40 15.66 -0.08
C VAL A 209 -1.82 16.97 0.60
N GLY A 210 -1.05 17.47 1.57
CA GLY A 210 -1.40 18.67 2.34
C GLY A 210 -2.63 18.49 3.24
N ALA A 211 -2.99 17.26 3.59
CA ALA A 211 -4.04 16.96 4.54
C ALA A 211 -3.53 17.01 5.98
N VAL A 212 -4.46 17.22 6.91
CA VAL A 212 -4.19 17.20 8.35
C VAL A 212 -3.85 15.77 8.77
N SER A 213 -2.75 15.60 9.48
CA SER A 213 -2.35 14.28 9.98
C SER A 213 -3.32 13.77 11.06
N MET A 214 -3.42 12.45 11.26
CA MET A 214 -4.36 11.90 12.24
C MET A 214 -3.99 12.27 13.66
N ARG A 215 -2.70 12.44 13.95
CA ARG A 215 -2.22 13.02 15.22
C ARG A 215 -2.71 14.45 15.42
N THR A 216 -2.69 15.26 14.37
CA THR A 216 -3.19 16.64 14.42
C THR A 216 -4.71 16.67 14.61
N VAL A 217 -5.45 15.78 13.91
CA VAL A 217 -6.90 15.60 14.11
C VAL A 217 -7.21 15.22 15.55
N GLN A 218 -6.48 14.27 16.12
CA GLN A 218 -6.62 13.86 17.52
C GLN A 218 -6.42 15.02 18.49
N ALA A 219 -5.34 15.79 18.33
CA ALA A 219 -5.06 16.95 19.18
C ALA A 219 -6.14 18.03 19.07
N LEU A 220 -6.65 18.28 17.85
CA LEU A 220 -7.73 19.23 17.60
C LEU A 220 -9.04 18.82 18.27
N VAL A 221 -9.44 17.55 18.14
CA VAL A 221 -10.68 17.05 18.76
C VAL A 221 -10.62 17.19 20.28
N THR A 222 -9.50 16.81 20.90
CA THR A 222 -9.29 17.00 22.35
C THR A 222 -9.32 18.48 22.73
N TRP A 223 -8.64 19.35 21.99
CA TRP A 223 -8.62 20.77 22.29
C TRP A 223 -10.00 21.44 22.14
N GLN A 224 -10.74 21.12 21.09
CA GLN A 224 -12.12 21.59 20.88
C GLN A 224 -13.05 21.14 22.00
N GLY A 225 -12.92 19.87 22.44
CA GLY A 225 -13.69 19.33 23.56
C GLY A 225 -13.40 20.07 24.87
N GLN A 226 -12.12 20.29 25.19
CA GLN A 226 -11.71 21.09 26.34
C GLN A 226 -12.19 22.54 26.26
N GLY A 227 -12.17 23.15 25.07
CA GLY A 227 -12.68 24.50 24.83
C GLY A 227 -14.17 24.64 25.14
N LEU A 228 -14.99 23.65 24.75
CA LEU A 228 -16.42 23.63 25.08
C LEU A 228 -16.67 23.47 26.58
N ILE A 229 -15.89 22.64 27.27
CA ILE A 229 -15.97 22.48 28.72
C ILE A 229 -15.58 23.78 29.42
N ALA A 230 -14.47 24.40 29.02
CA ALA A 230 -14.01 25.66 29.59
C ALA A 230 -15.05 26.78 29.39
N MET A 231 -15.63 26.88 28.18
CA MET A 231 -16.70 27.82 27.88
C MET A 231 -17.93 27.61 28.78
N ALA A 232 -18.35 26.36 28.99
CA ALA A 232 -19.47 26.04 29.88
C ALA A 232 -19.20 26.41 31.34
N ASP A 233 -17.94 26.31 31.77
CA ASP A 233 -17.49 26.60 33.14
C ASP A 233 -17.02 28.07 33.33
N ASN A 234 -17.23 28.94 32.33
CA ASN A 234 -16.75 30.34 32.28
C ASN A 234 -15.23 30.47 32.54
N GLN A 235 -14.46 29.50 32.07
CA GLN A 235 -13.00 29.48 32.12
C GLN A 235 -12.41 29.94 30.77
N PRO A 236 -11.18 30.49 30.77
CA PRO A 236 -10.48 30.76 29.52
C PRO A 236 -10.25 29.47 28.73
N MET A 237 -10.31 29.56 27.41
CA MET A 237 -10.01 28.45 26.51
C MET A 237 -8.58 27.96 26.74
N PRO A 238 -8.32 26.64 26.73
CA PRO A 238 -6.96 26.12 26.83
C PRO A 238 -6.10 26.63 25.66
N PRO A 239 -4.78 26.79 25.87
CA PRO A 239 -3.88 27.17 24.79
C PRO A 239 -3.95 26.15 23.65
N THR A 240 -3.73 26.63 22.43
CA THR A 240 -3.73 25.79 21.23
C THR A 240 -2.63 24.73 21.33
N PRO A 241 -2.87 23.47 20.90
CA PRO A 241 -1.87 22.43 20.97
C PRO A 241 -0.64 22.78 20.11
N PRO A 242 0.57 22.42 20.56
CA PRO A 242 1.78 22.69 19.79
C PRO A 242 1.76 21.96 18.45
N GLY A 243 2.23 22.64 17.39
CA GLY A 243 2.33 22.05 16.05
C GLY A 243 1.03 22.06 15.23
N VAL A 244 -0.10 22.51 15.80
CA VAL A 244 -1.35 22.67 15.05
C VAL A 244 -1.32 23.98 14.27
N ASP A 245 -1.30 23.90 12.95
CA ASP A 245 -1.48 25.05 12.06
C ASP A 245 -2.95 25.17 11.63
N PHE A 246 -3.70 26.10 12.26
CA PHE A 246 -5.10 26.32 11.93
C PHE A 246 -5.34 26.80 10.51
N ALA A 247 -4.36 27.47 9.88
CA ALA A 247 -4.49 27.88 8.48
C ALA A 247 -4.44 26.65 7.57
N ALA A 248 -3.51 25.73 7.82
CA ALA A 248 -3.45 24.45 7.12
C ALA A 248 -4.72 23.61 7.34
N VAL A 249 -5.22 23.55 8.59
CA VAL A 249 -6.46 22.82 8.93
C VAL A 249 -7.68 23.42 8.24
N ALA A 250 -7.80 24.75 8.22
CA ALA A 250 -8.90 25.43 7.54
C ALA A 250 -8.86 25.21 6.03
N ASN A 251 -7.67 25.21 5.43
CA ASN A 251 -7.49 24.92 4.00
C ASN A 251 -7.79 23.45 3.65
N ALA A 252 -7.53 22.54 4.58
CA ALA A 252 -7.80 21.11 4.43
C ALA A 252 -9.24 20.71 4.79
N ALA A 253 -10.03 21.62 5.38
CA ALA A 253 -11.38 21.32 5.86
C ALA A 253 -12.32 20.93 4.69
N PRO A 254 -13.04 19.80 4.79
CA PRO A 254 -13.94 19.35 3.75
C PRO A 254 -15.20 20.22 3.70
N GLY A 255 -15.23 21.15 2.73
CA GLY A 255 -16.35 22.07 2.51
C GLY A 255 -16.16 22.99 1.30
N THR A 256 -14.92 23.23 0.88
CA THR A 256 -14.59 24.03 -0.30
C THR A 256 -14.65 23.26 -1.63
N MET A 257 -14.72 21.91 -1.59
CA MET A 257 -14.56 21.03 -2.77
C MET A 257 -15.51 19.81 -2.76
N GLY A 258 -16.78 19.97 -2.36
CA GLY A 258 -17.92 19.10 -2.72
C GLY A 258 -17.90 17.60 -2.39
N GLY A 259 -17.01 17.11 -1.52
CA GLY A 259 -16.91 15.67 -1.16
C GLY A 259 -17.41 15.37 0.25
N ASN A 260 -17.94 14.17 0.47
CA ASN A 260 -18.30 13.65 1.81
C ASN A 260 -17.02 13.56 2.68
N PRO A 261 -16.93 14.28 3.81
CA PRO A 261 -15.78 14.25 4.71
C PRO A 261 -15.37 12.83 5.13
N LYS A 262 -16.36 11.94 5.30
CA LYS A 262 -16.17 10.55 5.71
C LYS A 262 -15.41 9.73 4.66
N GLU A 263 -15.52 10.08 3.38
CA GLU A 263 -14.86 9.31 2.31
C GLU A 263 -13.39 9.71 2.12
N ARG A 264 -13.01 10.92 2.54
CA ARG A 264 -11.64 11.45 2.35
C ARG A 264 -10.67 11.10 3.48
N MET A 265 -11.14 10.91 4.71
CA MET A 265 -10.24 10.62 5.82
C MET A 265 -9.80 9.14 5.86
N PHE A 266 -10.49 8.25 5.15
CA PHE A 266 -10.16 6.82 5.16
C PHE A 266 -9.52 6.36 3.85
N CYS A 267 -8.25 5.95 3.96
CA CYS A 267 -7.58 5.19 2.91
C CYS A 267 -8.02 3.71 2.88
N GLN A 268 -8.89 3.26 3.79
CA GLN A 268 -9.39 1.88 3.79
C GLN A 268 -10.52 1.70 2.76
N PRO A 269 -10.38 0.80 1.78
CA PRO A 269 -11.44 0.48 0.83
C PRO A 269 -12.55 -0.30 1.53
N ALA A 270 -13.80 -0.10 1.11
CA ALA A 270 -14.91 -0.92 1.59
C ALA A 270 -14.85 -2.35 1.03
N LEU A 271 -14.16 -2.53 -0.10
CA LEU A 271 -14.01 -3.83 -0.75
C LEU A 271 -13.05 -4.76 0.01
N PRO A 272 -13.36 -6.07 0.06
CA PRO A 272 -12.46 -7.05 0.64
C PRO A 272 -11.16 -7.09 -0.16
N ARG A 273 -10.05 -7.22 0.55
CA ARG A 273 -8.73 -7.44 -0.04
C ARG A 273 -8.72 -8.82 -0.70
N THR A 274 -8.66 -8.85 -2.03
CA THR A 274 -8.57 -10.09 -2.80
C THR A 274 -7.15 -10.29 -3.31
N LEU A 275 -6.76 -11.54 -3.53
CA LEU A 275 -5.50 -11.83 -4.22
C LEU A 275 -5.50 -11.25 -5.65
N PRO A 276 -4.32 -10.79 -6.13
CA PRO A 276 -4.22 -10.16 -7.45
C PRO A 276 -4.47 -11.14 -8.59
N PHE A 277 -4.17 -12.42 -8.41
CA PHE A 277 -4.41 -13.46 -9.42
C PHE A 277 -4.98 -14.72 -8.75
N SER A 278 -5.71 -15.54 -9.51
CA SER A 278 -6.04 -16.92 -9.16
C SER A 278 -5.51 -17.87 -10.23
N ALA A 279 -5.70 -19.18 -10.05
CA ALA A 279 -5.33 -20.14 -11.09
C ALA A 279 -6.07 -19.85 -12.41
N MET A 280 -7.32 -19.38 -12.35
CA MET A 280 -8.17 -19.14 -13.50
C MET A 280 -7.62 -18.07 -14.45
N GLU A 281 -7.04 -16.99 -13.93
CA GLU A 281 -6.49 -15.91 -14.76
C GLU A 281 -5.25 -16.36 -15.55
N PHE A 282 -4.43 -17.24 -14.97
CA PHE A 282 -3.29 -17.83 -15.68
C PHE A 282 -3.74 -18.89 -16.69
N ASP A 283 -4.68 -19.76 -16.30
CA ASP A 283 -5.18 -20.85 -17.16
C ASP A 283 -5.98 -20.32 -18.37
N ALA A 284 -6.50 -19.09 -18.29
CA ALA A 284 -7.18 -18.41 -19.41
C ALA A 284 -6.22 -18.01 -20.55
N VAL A 285 -4.91 -17.98 -20.31
CA VAL A 285 -3.90 -17.69 -21.33
C VAL A 285 -3.14 -18.98 -21.65
N GLU A 286 -3.39 -19.53 -22.84
CA GLU A 286 -2.73 -20.75 -23.32
C GLU A 286 -1.28 -20.48 -23.77
N SER A 287 -0.38 -20.20 -22.83
CA SER A 287 1.06 -20.02 -23.09
C SER A 287 1.93 -20.72 -22.04
N GLU A 288 3.10 -21.22 -22.47
CA GLU A 288 4.10 -21.80 -21.57
C GLU A 288 4.59 -20.77 -20.53
N GLU A 289 4.71 -19.51 -20.95
CA GLU A 289 5.06 -18.39 -20.08
C GLU A 289 4.02 -18.18 -18.97
N SER A 290 2.72 -18.25 -19.28
CA SER A 290 1.65 -18.15 -18.27
C SER A 290 1.77 -19.23 -17.19
N GLN A 291 2.13 -20.46 -17.56
CA GLN A 291 2.33 -21.57 -16.62
C GLN A 291 3.53 -21.31 -15.70
N LEU A 292 4.64 -20.79 -16.24
CA LEU A 292 5.81 -20.42 -15.45
C LEU A 292 5.50 -19.27 -14.48
N LEU A 293 4.74 -18.27 -14.93
CA LEU A 293 4.28 -17.17 -14.08
C LEU A 293 3.33 -17.64 -12.98
N GLN A 294 2.46 -18.62 -13.24
CA GLN A 294 1.60 -19.21 -12.23
C GLN A 294 2.40 -19.90 -11.12
N VAL A 295 3.49 -20.60 -11.47
CA VAL A 295 4.40 -21.23 -10.50
C VAL A 295 5.11 -20.17 -9.65
N GLU A 296 5.66 -19.12 -10.29
CA GLU A 296 6.32 -18.02 -9.56
C GLU A 296 5.32 -17.28 -8.66
N TYR A 297 4.10 -17.04 -9.14
CA TYR A 297 3.03 -16.41 -8.35
C TYR A 297 2.72 -17.21 -7.07
N ARG A 298 2.52 -18.53 -7.18
CA ARG A 298 2.26 -19.39 -6.01
C ARG A 298 3.42 -19.34 -5.00
N LYS A 299 4.65 -19.34 -5.49
CA LYS A 299 5.84 -19.21 -4.65
C LYS A 299 5.87 -17.84 -3.96
N LEU A 300 5.68 -16.76 -4.71
CA LEU A 300 5.69 -15.40 -4.18
C LEU A 300 4.59 -15.17 -3.14
N VAL A 301 3.38 -15.70 -3.36
CA VAL A 301 2.28 -15.67 -2.37
C VAL A 301 2.71 -16.33 -1.06
N LYS A 302 3.29 -17.54 -1.13
CA LYS A 302 3.77 -18.26 0.04
C LYS A 302 4.88 -17.51 0.76
N ASP A 303 5.88 -17.03 0.03
CA ASP A 303 7.02 -16.29 0.59
C ASP A 303 6.55 -14.98 1.26
N HIS A 304 5.63 -14.25 0.63
CA HIS A 304 5.08 -13.01 1.19
C HIS A 304 4.24 -13.29 2.44
N GLN A 305 3.39 -14.31 2.44
CA GLN A 305 2.61 -14.70 3.62
C GLN A 305 3.50 -15.10 4.79
N GLN A 306 4.57 -15.85 4.54
CA GLN A 306 5.56 -16.21 5.56
C GLN A 306 6.27 -14.98 6.12
N LEU A 307 6.63 -14.01 5.26
CA LEU A 307 7.27 -12.78 5.70
C LEU A 307 6.32 -11.88 6.50
N VAL A 308 5.02 -11.86 6.18
CA VAL A 308 4.00 -11.17 6.99
C VAL A 308 3.91 -11.82 8.38
N GLY A 309 3.87 -13.15 8.46
CA GLY A 309 3.87 -13.86 9.75
C GLY A 309 5.15 -13.62 10.58
N LEU A 310 6.31 -13.49 9.92
CA LEU A 310 7.56 -13.08 10.60
C LEU A 310 7.49 -11.64 11.11
N GLY A 311 6.77 -10.76 10.41
CA GLY A 311 6.64 -9.34 10.75
C GLY A 311 5.80 -9.05 12.00
N GLU A 312 5.08 -10.03 12.54
CA GLU A 312 4.24 -9.86 13.74
C GLU A 312 5.05 -9.51 14.99
N SER A 313 6.30 -9.97 15.05
CA SER A 313 7.25 -9.70 16.13
C SER A 313 8.40 -8.79 15.68
N PHE A 314 8.20 -7.98 14.62
CA PHE A 314 9.21 -7.07 14.10
C PHE A 314 9.80 -6.14 15.18
N GLY A 315 8.98 -5.65 16.11
CA GLY A 315 9.42 -4.82 17.23
C GLY A 315 10.46 -5.48 18.13
N ASP A 316 10.36 -6.81 18.28
CA ASP A 316 11.24 -7.63 19.13
C ASP A 316 12.57 -7.99 18.46
N PHE A 317 12.70 -7.74 17.16
CA PHE A 317 13.95 -7.98 16.45
C PHE A 317 15.04 -7.02 16.94
N ASP A 318 16.26 -7.53 17.04
CA ASP A 318 17.43 -6.68 17.12
C ASP A 318 17.61 -5.89 15.81
N ALA A 319 18.53 -4.94 15.80
CA ALA A 319 18.71 -4.07 14.65
C ALA A 319 19.10 -4.85 13.37
N ALA A 320 19.94 -5.89 13.49
CA ALA A 320 20.34 -6.72 12.37
C ALA A 320 19.15 -7.52 11.80
N GLY A 321 18.28 -8.05 12.67
CA GLY A 321 17.05 -8.72 12.29
C GLY A 321 16.07 -7.78 11.59
N LYS A 322 15.91 -6.54 12.08
CA LYS A 322 15.08 -5.51 11.42
C LYS A 322 15.60 -5.15 10.04
N GLU A 323 16.91 -4.94 9.89
CA GLU A 323 17.52 -4.67 8.58
C GLU A 323 17.33 -5.84 7.61
N TYR A 324 17.59 -7.07 8.06
CA TYR A 324 17.38 -8.28 7.26
C TYR A 324 15.92 -8.41 6.82
N TYR A 325 14.97 -8.19 7.74
CA TYR A 325 13.54 -8.24 7.43
C TYR A 325 13.15 -7.23 6.35
N LEU A 326 13.58 -5.98 6.49
CA LEU A 326 13.28 -4.91 5.51
C LEU A 326 13.86 -5.23 4.14
N ASP A 327 15.07 -5.81 4.08
CA ASP A 327 15.70 -6.22 2.83
C ASP A 327 14.94 -7.40 2.16
N GLN A 328 14.42 -8.36 2.95
CA GLN A 328 13.54 -9.41 2.43
C GLN A 328 12.22 -8.82 1.88
N PHE A 329 11.66 -7.83 2.56
CA PHE A 329 10.42 -7.18 2.13
C PHE A 329 10.60 -6.37 0.84
N ALA A 330 11.74 -5.70 0.67
CA ALA A 330 12.12 -5.06 -0.58
C ALA A 330 12.29 -6.09 -1.72
N GLY A 331 12.82 -7.28 -1.41
CA GLY A 331 12.88 -8.41 -2.34
C GLY A 331 11.50 -8.88 -2.82
N ILE A 332 10.54 -9.05 -1.89
CA ILE A 332 9.14 -9.37 -2.21
C ILE A 332 8.51 -8.29 -3.10
N THR A 333 8.75 -7.02 -2.75
CA THR A 333 8.24 -5.88 -3.52
C THR A 333 8.74 -5.87 -4.95
N THR A 334 10.04 -6.12 -5.15
CA THR A 334 10.65 -6.24 -6.49
C THR A 334 10.05 -7.40 -7.28
N ARG A 335 9.84 -8.56 -6.64
CA ARG A 335 9.25 -9.73 -7.30
C ARG A 335 7.80 -9.49 -7.71
N TRP A 336 7.00 -8.79 -6.90
CA TRP A 336 5.65 -8.38 -7.32
C TRP A 336 5.68 -7.47 -8.54
N LYS A 337 6.60 -6.51 -8.56
CA LYS A 337 6.81 -5.60 -9.68
C LYS A 337 7.10 -6.37 -10.97
N GLU A 338 8.08 -7.27 -10.93
CA GLU A 338 8.46 -8.12 -12.06
C GLU A 338 7.29 -9.01 -12.51
N LEU A 339 6.61 -9.66 -11.57
CA LEU A 339 5.48 -10.54 -11.87
C LEU A 339 4.36 -9.80 -12.59
N PHE A 340 3.97 -8.61 -12.13
CA PHE A 340 2.91 -7.84 -12.79
C PHE A 340 3.32 -7.37 -14.20
N VAL A 341 4.61 -7.01 -14.40
CA VAL A 341 5.11 -6.63 -15.73
C VAL A 341 5.03 -7.81 -16.68
N SER A 342 5.56 -8.97 -16.27
CA SER A 342 5.56 -10.18 -17.09
C SER A 342 4.15 -10.73 -17.31
N ALA A 343 3.28 -10.68 -16.30
CA ALA A 343 1.87 -11.08 -16.43
C ALA A 343 1.16 -10.23 -17.49
N ARG A 344 1.35 -8.90 -17.46
CA ARG A 344 0.78 -7.99 -18.46
C ARG A 344 1.31 -8.28 -19.86
N GLU A 345 2.62 -8.52 -20.01
CA GLU A 345 3.25 -8.88 -21.29
C GLU A 345 2.72 -10.21 -21.84
N ALA A 346 2.48 -11.19 -20.97
CA ALA A 346 1.87 -12.47 -21.31
C ALA A 346 0.34 -12.37 -21.54
N GLY A 347 -0.29 -11.22 -21.31
CA GLY A 347 -1.74 -11.02 -21.45
C GLY A 347 -2.58 -11.50 -20.26
N VAL A 348 -1.95 -11.90 -19.15
CA VAL A 348 -2.61 -12.26 -17.89
C VAL A 348 -3.03 -10.98 -17.16
N ARG A 349 -4.32 -10.88 -16.81
CA ARG A 349 -4.88 -9.72 -16.11
C ARG A 349 -5.13 -10.03 -14.65
N PRO A 350 -5.03 -9.04 -13.73
CA PRO A 350 -5.44 -9.24 -12.35
C PRO A 350 -6.92 -9.59 -12.21
N SER A 351 -7.29 -10.24 -11.10
CA SER A 351 -8.67 -10.59 -10.77
C SER A 351 -9.55 -9.33 -10.67
N ALA A 352 -10.81 -9.43 -11.08
CA ALA A 352 -11.73 -8.28 -11.07
C ALA A 352 -11.90 -7.66 -9.67
N GLY A 353 -11.90 -8.49 -8.62
CA GLY A 353 -11.94 -8.05 -7.23
C GLY A 353 -10.73 -7.18 -6.86
N PHE A 354 -9.53 -7.59 -7.28
CA PHE A 354 -8.31 -6.84 -6.97
C PHE A 354 -8.27 -5.51 -7.72
N GLN A 355 -8.70 -5.51 -8.98
CA GLN A 355 -8.78 -4.28 -9.76
C GLN A 355 -9.75 -3.27 -9.11
N ALA A 356 -10.93 -3.74 -8.68
CA ALA A 356 -11.92 -2.89 -8.01
C ALA A 356 -11.39 -2.34 -6.68
N PHE A 357 -10.81 -3.19 -5.84
CA PHE A 357 -10.15 -2.79 -4.58
C PHE A 357 -9.06 -1.74 -4.83
N SER A 358 -8.16 -2.00 -5.78
CA SER A 358 -7.06 -1.12 -6.10
C SER A 358 -7.53 0.25 -6.56
N LYS A 359 -8.54 0.29 -7.45
CA LYS A 359 -9.08 1.55 -7.96
C LYS A 359 -9.73 2.36 -6.84
N GLU A 360 -10.49 1.70 -5.97
CA GLU A 360 -11.11 2.35 -4.81
C GLU A 360 -10.03 2.91 -3.86
N TYR A 361 -9.03 2.09 -3.51
CA TYR A 361 -7.94 2.50 -2.63
C TYR A 361 -7.20 3.73 -3.15
N LEU A 362 -6.73 3.67 -4.40
CA LEU A 362 -5.96 4.74 -5.03
C LEU A 362 -6.79 6.03 -5.16
N SER A 363 -8.08 5.90 -5.49
CA SER A 363 -8.99 7.05 -5.57
C SER A 363 -9.19 7.72 -4.21
N ARG A 364 -9.36 6.94 -3.13
CA ARG A 364 -9.51 7.47 -1.77
C ARG A 364 -8.23 8.12 -1.26
N ALA A 365 -7.10 7.46 -1.48
CA ALA A 365 -5.79 7.96 -1.09
C ALA A 365 -5.32 9.16 -1.94
N SER A 366 -6.01 9.46 -3.06
CA SER A 366 -5.62 10.47 -4.05
C SER A 366 -4.23 10.20 -4.64
N LEU A 367 -3.93 8.93 -4.92
CA LEU A 367 -2.62 8.47 -5.42
C LEU A 367 -2.74 7.84 -6.80
N SER A 368 -1.73 8.04 -7.63
CA SER A 368 -1.49 7.16 -8.79
C SER A 368 -0.83 5.85 -8.33
N PRO A 369 -0.88 4.78 -9.13
CA PRO A 369 -0.16 3.54 -8.85
C PRO A 369 1.35 3.73 -8.58
N ALA A 370 2.00 4.61 -9.36
CA ALA A 370 3.41 4.95 -9.16
C ALA A 370 3.61 5.72 -7.85
N ALA A 371 2.79 6.73 -7.56
CA ALA A 371 2.88 7.49 -6.31
C ALA A 371 2.62 6.62 -5.08
N TYR A 372 1.74 5.61 -5.20
CA TYR A 372 1.54 4.61 -4.15
C TYR A 372 2.78 3.77 -3.90
N PHE A 373 3.43 3.29 -4.96
CA PHE A 373 4.68 2.55 -4.85
C PHE A 373 5.77 3.40 -4.18
N ASP A 374 5.95 4.64 -4.62
CA ASP A 374 6.95 5.56 -4.07
C ASP A 374 6.65 5.89 -2.60
N LEU A 375 5.37 6.06 -2.25
CA LEU A 375 4.94 6.25 -0.86
C LEU A 375 5.36 5.08 0.03
N VAL A 376 5.09 3.84 -0.39
CA VAL A 376 5.46 2.64 0.38
C VAL A 376 6.99 2.51 0.49
N GLN A 377 7.73 2.76 -0.58
CA GLN A 377 9.20 2.76 -0.56
C GLN A 377 9.78 3.81 0.38
N GLU A 378 9.17 4.99 0.43
CA GLU A 378 9.60 6.06 1.34
C GLU A 378 9.32 5.68 2.80
N VAL A 379 8.17 5.08 3.10
CA VAL A 379 7.87 4.55 4.44
C VAL A 379 8.92 3.52 4.86
N HIS A 380 9.24 2.54 4.00
CA HIS A 380 10.28 1.55 4.30
C HIS A 380 11.65 2.18 4.52
N SER A 381 11.98 3.21 3.74
CA SER A 381 13.22 3.96 3.88
C SER A 381 13.28 4.70 5.22
N GLN A 382 12.18 5.32 5.66
CA GLN A 382 12.10 5.98 6.97
C GLN A 382 12.23 4.96 8.11
N ILE A 383 11.59 3.79 8.03
CA ILE A 383 11.74 2.72 9.03
C ILE A 383 13.20 2.26 9.09
N LYS A 384 13.85 2.05 7.94
CA LYS A 384 15.27 1.66 7.88
C LYS A 384 16.18 2.72 8.53
N GLN A 385 15.93 4.00 8.28
CA GLN A 385 16.66 5.10 8.92
C GLN A 385 16.46 5.13 10.44
N GLN A 386 15.24 4.88 10.92
CA GLN A 386 14.94 4.81 12.36
C GLN A 386 15.70 3.66 13.04
N VAL A 387 15.75 2.48 12.40
CA VAL A 387 16.54 1.34 12.87
C VAL A 387 18.01 1.71 12.99
N GLN A 388 18.58 2.32 11.96
CA GLN A 388 19.98 2.76 11.96
C GLN A 388 20.28 3.82 13.02
N ALA A 389 19.38 4.78 13.22
CA ALA A 389 19.51 5.80 14.25
C ALA A 389 19.47 5.19 15.66
N SER A 390 18.60 4.18 15.90
CA SER A 390 18.55 3.48 17.20
C SER A 390 19.85 2.75 17.52
N VAL A 391 20.52 2.18 16.51
CA VAL A 391 21.84 1.53 16.67
C VAL A 391 22.91 2.55 17.05
N GLN A 392 22.87 3.74 16.45
CA GLN A 392 23.83 4.81 16.74
C GLN A 392 23.63 5.39 18.14
N ALA A 393 22.38 5.54 18.60
CA ALA A 393 22.07 6.07 19.93
C ALA A 393 22.37 5.08 21.08
N GLY A 394 22.40 3.78 20.80
CA GLY A 394 22.75 2.73 21.78
C GLY A 394 24.24 2.41 21.89
N ARG A 395 25.10 3.09 21.12
CA ARG A 395 26.58 3.02 21.19
C ARG A 395 27.12 4.25 21.89
#